data_AF-A0A379AZ28-F1
#
_entry.id   AF-A0A379AZ28-F1
#
_cell.length_a   1.000
_cell.length_b   1.000
_cell.length_c   1.000
_cell.angle_alpha   90.00
_cell.angle_beta   90.00
_cell.angle_gamma   90.00
#
_symmetry.space_group_name_H-M   'P 1'
#
loop_
_entity.id
_entity.type
_entity.pdbx_description
1 polymer ?
#
loop_
_entity_poly.entity_id
_entity_poly.type
_entity_poly.pdbx_seq_one_letter_code
_entity_poly.pdbx_strand_id
1 'polypeptide(L)'
;MPEDFLHFNFQQHIPVPSTWQTQGYDQHQYTNVNYPFPFDPPYVPQENPCGLYHRTFDFQPNANKRYLINFEGVDSCLFLYVNQQFIGYSQVSHCTAEFDLTDYLQQGENHLTALVLKWCDGSYLEDQDKFRMSGIFRDVYILEREQNYLQDFFIKTTLSEDLKSAVVNLDIFSASLKMPQQSPIIFLIHKEKNFSIPNRTNSA
;
A
#
# COMPACT_ATOMS: atom_id res chain seq x y z
N MET A 1 23.41 11.27 -1.44
CA MET A 1 23.36 9.86 -1.01
C MET A 1 24.67 9.19 -1.43
N PRO A 2 25.26 8.28 -0.64
CA PRO A 2 26.46 7.54 -1.04
C PRO A 2 26.23 6.76 -2.35
N GLU A 3 27.26 6.59 -3.17
CA GLU A 3 27.16 5.84 -4.44
C GLU A 3 26.72 4.38 -4.21
N ASP A 4 27.10 3.78 -3.08
CA ASP A 4 26.76 2.41 -2.70
C ASP A 4 25.85 2.36 -1.46
N PHE A 5 24.68 3.00 -1.56
CA PHE A 5 23.73 3.06 -0.45
C PHE A 5 23.07 1.70 -0.12
N LEU A 6 23.15 0.72 -1.03
CA LEU A 6 22.60 -0.62 -0.80
C LEU A 6 23.43 -1.43 0.21
N HIS A 7 24.70 -1.07 0.40
CA HIS A 7 25.59 -1.66 1.41
C HIS A 7 25.81 -0.73 2.61
N PHE A 8 24.91 0.24 2.80
CA PHE A 8 25.02 1.18 3.91
C PHE A 8 24.97 0.45 5.26
N ASN A 9 25.87 0.81 6.18
CA ASN A 9 25.89 0.23 7.51
C ASN A 9 24.97 1.02 8.45
N PHE A 10 23.87 0.39 8.87
CA PHE A 10 22.86 0.99 9.73
C PHE A 10 23.28 0.92 11.20
N GLN A 11 23.23 2.06 11.89
CA GLN A 11 23.58 2.17 13.31
C GLN A 11 22.39 2.47 14.22
N GLN A 12 21.26 2.85 13.64
CA GLN A 12 20.09 3.36 14.34
C GLN A 12 18.86 2.53 13.99
N HIS A 13 18.00 2.33 14.98
CA HIS A 13 16.70 1.69 14.81
C HIS A 13 15.60 2.73 15.00
N ILE A 14 14.61 2.69 14.13
CA ILE A 14 13.43 3.54 14.16
C ILE A 14 12.18 2.65 14.09
N PRO A 15 11.11 2.94 14.85
CA PRO A 15 9.87 2.19 14.69
C PRO A 15 9.26 2.44 13.31
N VAL A 16 8.63 1.41 12.75
CA VAL A 16 7.77 1.53 11.56
C VAL A 16 6.42 0.92 11.94
N PRO A 17 5.30 1.65 11.75
CA PRO A 17 5.20 2.97 11.13
C PRO A 17 5.68 4.13 12.02
N SER A 18 6.29 5.15 11.40
CA SER A 18 6.57 6.46 12.01
C SER A 18 6.93 7.52 10.97
N THR A 19 6.93 8.80 11.37
CA THR A 19 7.56 9.88 10.60
C THR A 19 8.90 10.24 11.22
N TRP A 20 9.94 10.45 10.42
CA TRP A 20 11.29 10.64 10.98
C TRP A 20 11.41 11.92 11.83
N GLN A 21 10.57 12.93 11.56
CA GLN A 21 10.49 14.15 12.38
C GLN A 21 10.09 13.86 13.82
N THR A 22 9.16 12.93 14.04
CA THR A 22 8.76 12.52 15.40
C THR A 22 9.83 11.69 16.12
N GLN A 23 10.81 11.19 15.38
CA GLN A 23 11.91 10.38 15.89
C GLN A 23 13.20 11.19 16.06
N GLY A 24 13.13 12.52 15.91
CA GLY A 24 14.22 13.45 16.15
C GLY A 24 15.13 13.75 14.95
N TYR A 25 14.77 13.28 13.75
CA TYR A 25 15.47 13.61 12.51
C TYR A 25 14.78 14.75 11.79
N ASP A 26 15.54 15.68 11.19
CA ASP A 26 14.98 16.84 10.48
C ASP A 26 14.07 17.72 11.38
N GLN A 27 13.47 18.78 10.83
CA GLN A 27 12.64 19.72 11.57
C GLN A 27 11.14 19.52 11.28
N HIS A 28 10.31 19.77 12.29
CA HIS A 28 8.87 19.92 12.07
C HIS A 28 8.57 21.20 11.30
N GLN A 29 7.78 21.10 10.24
CA GLN A 29 7.40 22.23 9.40
C GLN A 29 5.88 22.31 9.30
N TYR A 30 5.32 23.48 9.54
CA TYR A 30 3.90 23.77 9.34
C TYR A 30 3.76 24.94 8.37
N THR A 31 2.92 24.77 7.37
CA THR A 31 2.53 25.82 6.43
C THR A 31 1.12 25.52 5.93
N ASN A 32 0.35 26.58 5.74
CA ASN A 32 -1.02 26.49 5.25
C ASN A 32 -1.02 26.41 3.72
N VAL A 33 -0.82 27.55 3.04
CA VAL A 33 -0.95 27.67 1.56
C VAL A 33 0.41 27.71 0.85
N ASN A 34 1.46 28.17 1.52
CA ASN A 34 2.76 28.31 0.86
C ASN A 34 3.45 26.96 0.81
N TYR A 35 4.00 26.59 -0.35
CA TYR A 35 4.85 25.41 -0.45
C TYR A 35 6.05 25.54 0.49
N PRO A 36 6.45 24.43 1.14
CA PRO A 36 7.60 24.39 2.05
C PRO A 36 8.97 24.45 1.34
N PHE A 37 8.97 24.53 0.00
CA PHE A 37 10.12 24.63 -0.89
C PHE A 37 9.78 25.52 -2.10
N PRO A 38 10.77 25.98 -2.90
CA PRO A 38 10.51 26.83 -4.06
C PRO A 38 9.49 26.21 -5.02
N PHE A 39 8.50 26.99 -5.44
CA PHE A 39 7.49 26.54 -6.40
C PHE A 39 8.03 26.61 -7.84
N ASP A 40 8.53 25.49 -8.34
CA ASP A 40 9.07 25.32 -9.70
C ASP A 40 8.74 23.92 -10.27
N PRO A 41 7.46 23.58 -10.52
CA PRO A 41 7.09 22.24 -10.95
C PRO A 41 7.70 21.83 -12.32
N PRO A 42 8.17 20.58 -12.50
CA PRO A 42 8.11 19.46 -11.55
C PRO A 42 9.34 19.33 -10.63
N TYR A 43 10.19 20.36 -10.57
CA TYR A 43 11.46 20.32 -9.86
C TYR A 43 11.27 20.46 -8.34
N VAL A 44 12.08 19.73 -7.59
CA VAL A 44 12.18 19.82 -6.12
C VAL A 44 13.61 20.23 -5.73
N PRO A 45 13.86 20.69 -4.49
CA PRO A 45 15.21 21.07 -4.07
C PRO A 45 16.23 19.97 -4.32
N GLN A 46 17.43 20.34 -4.78
CA GLN A 46 18.54 19.41 -4.96
C GLN A 46 18.98 18.79 -3.62
N GLU A 47 19.02 19.60 -2.56
CA GLU A 47 19.17 19.13 -1.18
C GLU A 47 17.81 18.68 -0.65
N ASN A 48 17.50 17.40 -0.90
CA ASN A 48 16.25 16.78 -0.50
C ASN A 48 16.51 15.77 0.63
N PRO A 49 15.99 15.99 1.84
CA PRO A 49 16.10 15.00 2.91
C PRO A 49 15.52 13.66 2.47
N CYS A 50 16.19 12.57 2.84
CA CYS A 50 15.74 11.22 2.53
C CYS A 50 15.92 10.29 3.72
N GLY A 51 14.99 9.36 3.89
CA GLY A 51 15.09 8.24 4.81
C GLY A 51 15.50 6.98 4.07
N LEU A 52 16.62 6.36 4.48
CA LEU A 52 16.99 5.03 4.02
C LEU A 52 16.61 4.02 5.11
N TYR A 53 15.61 3.19 4.82
CA TYR A 53 15.12 2.16 5.72
C TYR A 53 15.63 0.80 5.26
N HIS A 54 16.03 -0.05 6.21
CA HIS A 54 16.46 -1.41 5.94
C HIS A 54 15.87 -2.37 6.96
N ARG A 55 15.46 -3.54 6.48
CA ARG A 55 15.02 -4.65 7.31
C ARG A 55 15.48 -5.96 6.72
N THR A 56 16.09 -6.77 7.56
CA THR A 56 16.37 -8.18 7.27
C THR A 56 15.27 -9.06 7.85
N PHE A 57 14.87 -10.10 7.12
CA PHE A 57 13.90 -11.09 7.60
C PHE A 57 14.15 -12.46 6.98
N ASP A 58 13.92 -13.52 7.76
CA ASP A 58 13.93 -14.89 7.25
C ASP A 58 12.59 -15.23 6.59
N PHE A 59 12.65 -15.88 5.43
CA PHE A 59 11.48 -16.28 4.66
C PHE A 59 11.66 -17.61 3.94
N GLN A 60 10.55 -18.31 3.70
CA GLN A 60 10.53 -19.58 2.97
C GLN A 60 9.45 -19.50 1.89
N PRO A 61 9.77 -19.00 0.67
CA PRO A 61 8.78 -18.82 -0.37
C PRO A 61 8.28 -20.18 -0.89
N ASN A 62 6.96 -20.28 -1.06
CA ASN A 62 6.32 -21.42 -1.68
C ASN A 62 6.16 -21.15 -3.19
N ALA A 63 6.67 -22.07 -4.01
CA ALA A 63 6.65 -21.95 -5.47
C ALA A 63 5.24 -21.80 -6.09
N ASN A 64 4.19 -22.21 -5.38
CA ASN A 64 2.80 -22.13 -5.84
C ASN A 64 2.03 -20.92 -5.29
N LYS A 65 2.73 -19.95 -4.68
CA LYS A 65 2.15 -18.74 -4.12
C LYS A 65 2.68 -17.49 -4.82
N ARG A 66 2.00 -16.37 -4.57
CA ARG A 66 2.46 -15.03 -4.92
C ARG A 66 2.61 -14.20 -3.66
N TYR A 67 3.59 -13.32 -3.66
CA TYR A 67 3.96 -12.51 -2.50
C TYR A 67 3.89 -11.03 -2.85
N LEU A 68 2.92 -10.32 -2.28
CA LEU A 68 2.69 -8.91 -2.56
C LEU A 68 3.03 -8.08 -1.32
N ILE A 69 4.06 -7.25 -1.38
CA ILE A 69 4.36 -6.31 -0.29
C ILE A 69 3.48 -5.08 -0.44
N ASN A 70 2.84 -4.69 0.65
CA ASN A 70 1.94 -3.55 0.74
C ASN A 70 2.54 -2.51 1.69
N PHE A 71 2.64 -1.28 1.22
CA PHE A 71 2.93 -0.10 2.02
C PHE A 71 1.66 0.77 2.04
N GLU A 72 0.98 0.88 3.18
CA GLU A 72 -0.30 1.59 3.26
C GLU A 72 -0.18 3.13 3.23
N GLY A 73 1.05 3.65 3.37
CA GLY A 73 1.36 5.07 3.27
C GLY A 73 2.84 5.37 3.48
N VAL A 74 3.43 6.03 2.50
CA VAL A 74 4.83 6.48 2.50
C VAL A 74 4.88 7.90 1.97
N ASP A 75 5.40 8.84 2.76
CA ASP A 75 5.46 10.26 2.38
C ASP A 75 6.92 10.66 2.08
N SER A 76 7.26 11.21 0.90
CA SER A 76 6.35 11.56 -0.22
C SER A 76 6.44 10.61 -1.42
N CYS A 77 7.55 9.89 -1.56
CA CYS A 77 7.72 8.83 -2.56
C CYS A 77 8.67 7.73 -2.06
N LEU A 78 8.58 6.58 -2.72
CA LEU A 78 9.26 5.35 -2.32
C LEU A 78 10.01 4.75 -3.51
N PHE A 79 11.28 4.42 -3.32
CA PHE A 79 12.03 3.47 -4.14
C PHE A 79 12.25 2.19 -3.34
N LEU A 80 11.83 1.06 -3.89
CA LEU A 80 11.87 -0.22 -3.21
C LEU A 80 12.91 -1.16 -3.83
N TYR A 81 13.71 -1.79 -2.97
CA TYR A 81 14.68 -2.81 -3.34
C TYR A 81 14.52 -4.04 -2.45
N VAL A 82 14.64 -5.23 -3.03
CA VAL A 82 14.71 -6.50 -2.31
C VAL A 82 15.93 -7.27 -2.80
N ASN A 83 16.75 -7.76 -1.87
CA ASN A 83 17.98 -8.50 -2.20
C ASN A 83 18.86 -7.74 -3.22
N GLN A 84 18.98 -6.42 -3.02
CA GLN A 84 19.72 -5.47 -3.88
C GLN A 84 19.15 -5.27 -5.30
N GLN A 85 17.99 -5.85 -5.61
CA GLN A 85 17.29 -5.68 -6.87
C GLN A 85 16.21 -4.62 -6.76
N PHE A 86 16.13 -3.71 -7.73
CA PHE A 86 15.09 -2.69 -7.79
C PHE A 86 13.74 -3.32 -8.13
N ILE A 87 12.74 -3.06 -7.29
CA ILE A 87 11.39 -3.62 -7.44
C ILE A 87 10.47 -2.59 -8.09
N GLY A 88 10.55 -1.34 -7.66
CA GLY A 88 9.68 -0.31 -8.20
C GLY A 88 9.70 1.00 -7.44
N TYR A 89 8.85 1.90 -7.93
CA TYR A 89 8.69 3.26 -7.46
C TYR A 89 7.21 3.55 -7.19
N SER A 90 6.90 4.35 -6.16
CA SER A 90 5.54 4.84 -5.89
C SER A 90 5.53 6.28 -5.36
N GLN A 91 4.41 6.96 -5.60
CA GLN A 91 4.03 8.28 -5.09
C GLN A 91 2.58 8.25 -4.61
N VAL A 92 2.09 9.39 -4.11
CA VAL A 92 0.76 9.56 -3.49
C VAL A 92 0.77 8.99 -2.08
N SER A 93 1.16 9.83 -1.13
CA SER A 93 1.51 9.47 0.24
C SER A 93 0.40 8.71 0.97
N HIS A 94 -0.85 9.03 0.64
CA HIS A 94 -2.04 8.49 1.28
C HIS A 94 -2.69 7.32 0.54
N CYS A 95 -2.05 6.78 -0.49
CA CYS A 95 -2.48 5.59 -1.24
C CYS A 95 -1.62 4.38 -0.88
N THR A 96 -2.20 3.18 -0.91
CA THR A 96 -1.44 1.94 -0.75
C THR A 96 -0.59 1.68 -2.00
N ALA A 97 0.71 1.43 -1.79
CA ALA A 97 1.61 0.95 -2.83
C ALA A 97 1.81 -0.56 -2.67
N GLU A 98 1.49 -1.32 -3.72
CA GLU A 98 1.66 -2.77 -3.77
C GLU A 98 2.72 -3.16 -4.81
N PHE A 99 3.62 -4.08 -4.44
CA PHE A 99 4.65 -4.60 -5.35
C PHE A 99 4.71 -6.13 -5.29
N ASP A 100 4.88 -6.79 -6.44
CA ASP A 100 5.06 -8.24 -6.53
C ASP A 100 6.52 -8.62 -6.23
N LEU A 101 6.73 -9.35 -5.14
CA LEU A 101 8.03 -9.85 -4.69
C LEU A 101 8.28 -11.32 -5.06
N THR A 102 7.35 -11.96 -5.76
CA THR A 102 7.34 -13.43 -5.94
C THR A 102 8.68 -13.96 -6.48
N ASP A 103 9.27 -13.28 -7.46
CA ASP A 103 10.52 -13.69 -8.11
C ASP A 103 11.79 -13.14 -7.43
N TYR A 104 11.64 -12.32 -6.38
CA TYR A 104 12.73 -11.59 -5.72
C TYR A 104 13.09 -12.16 -4.34
N LEU A 105 12.20 -12.98 -3.76
CA LEU A 105 12.41 -13.60 -2.46
C LEU A 105 13.23 -14.88 -2.58
N GLN A 106 14.11 -15.11 -1.60
CA GLN A 106 14.94 -16.31 -1.50
C GLN A 106 14.66 -17.09 -0.22
N GLN A 107 15.06 -18.36 -0.19
CA GLN A 107 15.02 -19.19 1.01
C GLN A 107 16.03 -18.66 2.05
N GLY A 108 15.56 -18.47 3.28
CA GLY A 108 16.36 -17.94 4.39
C GLY A 108 16.32 -16.42 4.45
N GLU A 109 17.47 -15.79 4.67
CA GLU A 109 17.58 -14.36 4.90
C GLU A 109 17.27 -13.54 3.64
N ASN A 110 16.41 -12.53 3.76
CA ASN A 110 16.08 -11.55 2.73
C ASN A 110 16.31 -10.13 3.24
N HIS A 111 16.75 -9.24 2.36
CA HIS A 111 16.97 -7.83 2.68
C HIS A 111 15.97 -6.94 1.96
N LEU A 112 15.19 -6.17 2.72
CA LEU A 112 14.31 -5.12 2.24
C LEU A 112 14.99 -3.77 2.43
N THR A 113 15.13 -2.99 1.36
CA THR A 113 15.63 -1.60 1.43
C THR A 113 14.62 -0.66 0.80
N ALA A 114 14.23 0.38 1.54
CA ALA A 114 13.29 1.40 1.09
C ALA A 114 13.96 2.77 1.20
N LEU A 115 14.09 3.46 0.07
CA LEU A 115 14.54 4.86 0.02
C LEU A 115 13.30 5.76 -0.11
N VAL A 116 13.10 6.61 0.87
CA VAL A 116 11.97 7.54 0.95
C VAL A 116 12.49 8.96 0.82
N LEU A 117 11.96 9.73 -0.12
CA LEU A 117 12.31 11.15 -0.28
C LEU A 117 11.27 12.03 0.40
N LYS A 118 11.72 13.15 1.00
CA LYS A 118 10.83 14.15 1.60
C LYS A 118 9.98 14.86 0.55
N TRP A 119 10.60 15.16 -0.58
CA TRP A 119 9.96 15.85 -1.69
C TRP A 119 10.06 15.05 -2.98
N CYS A 120 8.99 15.04 -3.76
CA CYS A 120 8.97 14.60 -5.15
C CYS A 120 8.01 15.52 -5.94
N ASP A 121 7.90 15.32 -7.25
CA ASP A 121 6.93 16.06 -8.07
C ASP A 121 5.49 15.86 -7.56
N GLY A 122 5.15 14.68 -7.03
CA GLY A 122 3.89 14.44 -6.33
C GLY A 122 3.62 15.37 -5.14
N SER A 123 4.63 15.96 -4.50
CA SER A 123 4.47 16.91 -3.39
C SER A 123 3.72 18.18 -3.81
N TYR A 124 3.74 18.54 -5.11
CA TYR A 124 2.93 19.65 -5.64
C TYR A 124 1.42 19.37 -5.64
N LEU A 125 1.00 18.13 -5.41
CA LEU A 125 -0.41 17.73 -5.29
C LEU A 125 -0.84 17.49 -3.83
N GLU A 126 0.08 17.67 -2.88
CA GLU A 126 -0.10 17.34 -1.45
C GLU A 126 0.09 18.57 -0.55
N ASP A 127 -0.51 19.69 -0.95
CA ASP A 127 -0.40 20.99 -0.28
C ASP A 127 -1.53 21.26 0.73
N GLN A 128 -1.87 20.26 1.55
CA GLN A 128 -2.88 20.46 2.59
C GLN A 128 -2.33 21.34 3.74
N ASP A 129 -3.24 22.05 4.41
CA ASP A 129 -2.97 22.79 5.65
C ASP A 129 -2.67 21.81 6.80
N LYS A 130 -1.41 21.35 6.85
CA LYS A 130 -0.92 20.35 7.81
C LYS A 130 0.57 20.53 8.09
N PHE A 131 1.03 19.87 9.15
CA PHE A 131 2.45 19.60 9.33
C PHE A 131 2.99 18.77 8.15
N ARG A 132 4.13 19.18 7.61
CA ARG A 132 4.87 18.46 6.58
C ARG A 132 5.80 17.48 7.28
N MET A 133 5.50 16.19 7.13
CA MET A 133 6.23 15.08 7.74
C MET A 133 6.47 14.02 6.68
N SER A 134 7.47 13.16 6.88
CA SER A 134 7.86 12.15 5.88
C SER A 134 8.35 10.87 6.53
N GLY A 135 8.33 9.79 5.75
CA GLY A 135 8.69 8.44 6.19
C GLY A 135 7.62 7.40 5.87
N ILE A 136 7.83 6.18 6.37
CA ILE A 136 6.88 5.07 6.26
C ILE A 136 5.90 5.19 7.44
N PHE A 137 4.81 5.93 7.23
CA PHE A 137 3.94 6.41 8.31
C PHE A 137 2.66 5.57 8.52
N ARG A 138 2.47 4.52 7.71
CA ARG A 138 1.45 3.47 7.90
C ARG A 138 2.05 2.08 7.74
N ASP A 139 1.22 1.06 7.96
CA ASP A 139 1.64 -0.33 8.05
C ASP A 139 2.33 -0.84 6.77
N VAL A 140 3.22 -1.81 6.98
CA VAL A 140 3.91 -2.56 5.92
C VAL A 140 3.78 -4.05 6.20
N TYR A 141 3.31 -4.80 5.21
CA TYR A 141 3.14 -6.25 5.32
C TYR A 141 3.27 -6.95 3.98
N ILE A 142 3.54 -8.25 4.00
CA ILE A 142 3.54 -9.12 2.82
C ILE A 142 2.28 -9.97 2.84
N LEU A 143 1.50 -9.91 1.76
CA LEU A 143 0.37 -10.79 1.52
C LEU A 143 0.82 -12.01 0.72
N GLU A 144 0.60 -13.20 1.28
CA GLU A 144 0.66 -14.44 0.51
C GLU A 144 -0.69 -14.68 -0.18
N ARG A 145 -0.65 -14.91 -1.49
CA ARG A 145 -1.82 -15.19 -2.34
C ARG A 145 -1.61 -16.51 -3.09
N GLU A 146 -2.70 -17.15 -3.48
CA GLU A 146 -2.63 -18.21 -4.49
C GLU A 146 -2.11 -17.65 -5.83
N GLN A 147 -1.52 -18.50 -6.67
CA GLN A 147 -1.15 -18.12 -8.05
C GLN A 147 -2.31 -17.54 -8.84
N ASN A 148 -3.51 -18.08 -8.64
CA ASN A 148 -4.75 -17.55 -9.16
C ASN A 148 -5.60 -17.06 -7.98
N TYR A 149 -5.83 -15.76 -7.89
CA TYR A 149 -6.58 -15.17 -6.77
C TYR A 149 -7.62 -14.16 -7.27
N LEU A 150 -8.65 -13.93 -6.45
CA LEU A 150 -9.60 -12.85 -6.65
C LEU A 150 -8.86 -11.52 -6.42
N GLN A 151 -8.57 -10.80 -7.50
CA GLN A 151 -7.80 -9.57 -7.46
C GLN A 151 -8.67 -8.39 -7.09
N ASP A 152 -9.85 -8.29 -7.71
CA ASP A 152 -10.78 -7.20 -7.49
C ASP A 152 -12.22 -7.68 -7.70
N PHE A 153 -13.17 -6.98 -7.11
CA PHE A 153 -14.58 -7.19 -7.36
C PHE A 153 -15.35 -5.88 -7.18
N PHE A 154 -16.41 -5.71 -7.97
CA PHE A 154 -17.25 -4.52 -7.88
C PHE A 154 -18.73 -4.88 -7.75
N ILE A 155 -19.35 -4.43 -6.66
CA ILE A 155 -20.76 -4.67 -6.37
C ILE A 155 -21.60 -3.48 -6.84
N LYS A 156 -22.55 -3.73 -7.73
CA LYS A 156 -23.52 -2.73 -8.22
C LYS A 156 -24.91 -3.11 -7.78
N THR A 157 -25.62 -2.17 -7.17
CA THR A 157 -26.99 -2.37 -6.69
C THR A 157 -27.95 -1.50 -7.47
N THR A 158 -28.97 -2.11 -8.08
CA THR A 158 -30.07 -1.41 -8.75
C THR A 158 -31.35 -1.61 -7.95
N LEU A 159 -31.96 -0.52 -7.50
CA LEU A 159 -33.21 -0.55 -6.74
C LEU A 159 -34.42 -0.58 -7.68
N SER A 160 -35.51 -1.24 -7.28
CA SER A 160 -36.80 -1.09 -7.94
C SER A 160 -37.36 0.32 -7.73
N GLU A 161 -38.27 0.75 -8.61
CA GLU A 161 -38.90 2.08 -8.52
C GLU A 161 -39.60 2.32 -7.17
N ASP A 162 -40.20 1.28 -6.60
CA ASP A 162 -40.86 1.34 -5.29
C ASP A 162 -39.89 1.21 -4.10
N LEU A 163 -38.59 1.04 -4.37
CA LEU A 163 -37.51 0.85 -3.41
C LEU A 163 -37.70 -0.36 -2.47
N LYS A 164 -38.61 -1.29 -2.78
CA LYS A 164 -38.88 -2.49 -1.95
C LYS A 164 -38.03 -3.70 -2.34
N SER A 165 -37.33 -3.63 -3.46
CA SER A 165 -36.44 -4.70 -3.93
C SER A 165 -35.19 -4.13 -4.60
N ALA A 166 -34.15 -4.97 -4.71
CA ALA A 166 -32.89 -4.61 -5.34
C ALA A 166 -32.34 -5.81 -6.11
N VAL A 167 -31.66 -5.52 -7.22
CA VAL A 167 -30.80 -6.46 -7.93
C VAL A 167 -29.35 -6.14 -7.57
N VAL A 168 -28.61 -7.14 -7.09
CA VAL A 168 -27.18 -7.03 -6.78
C VAL A 168 -26.40 -7.71 -7.90
N ASN A 169 -25.59 -6.93 -8.62
CA ASN A 169 -24.66 -7.42 -9.64
C ASN A 169 -23.24 -7.40 -9.09
N LEU A 170 -22.47 -8.44 -9.38
CA LEU A 170 -21.10 -8.60 -8.92
C LEU A 170 -20.19 -8.80 -10.14
N ASP A 171 -19.31 -7.83 -10.39
CA ASP A 171 -18.21 -7.98 -11.34
C ASP A 171 -17.02 -8.57 -10.58
N ILE A 172 -16.36 -9.59 -11.16
CA ILE A 172 -15.23 -10.30 -10.56
C ILE A 172 -14.03 -10.21 -11.49
N PHE A 173 -12.87 -9.82 -10.94
CA PHE A 173 -11.59 -9.78 -11.63
C PHE A 173 -10.60 -10.71 -10.92
N SER A 174 -10.10 -11.70 -11.63
CA SER A 174 -9.08 -12.61 -11.12
C SER A 174 -7.72 -12.32 -11.73
N ALA A 175 -6.68 -12.38 -10.90
CA ALA A 175 -5.32 -12.46 -11.38
C ALA A 175 -5.02 -13.92 -11.73
N SER A 176 -4.44 -14.15 -12.91
CA SER A 176 -3.99 -15.47 -13.36
C SER A 176 -2.69 -15.32 -14.13
N LEU A 177 -1.76 -16.27 -13.96
CA LEU A 177 -0.56 -16.41 -14.80
C LEU A 177 -0.88 -16.89 -16.23
N LYS A 178 -2.13 -17.31 -16.50
CA LYS A 178 -2.64 -17.66 -17.83
C LYS A 178 -3.90 -16.85 -18.15
N MET A 179 -3.90 -16.18 -19.30
CA MET A 179 -4.98 -15.34 -19.86
C MET A 179 -6.39 -15.77 -19.41
N PRO A 180 -7.24 -14.86 -18.88
CA PRO A 180 -8.53 -15.23 -18.32
C PRO A 180 -9.52 -15.60 -19.43
N GLN A 181 -10.09 -16.80 -19.32
CA GLN A 181 -11.37 -17.10 -19.93
C GLN A 181 -12.45 -16.44 -19.06
N GLN A 182 -13.11 -15.41 -19.58
CA GLN A 182 -14.31 -14.84 -18.96
C GLN A 182 -15.39 -15.92 -18.91
N SER A 183 -15.79 -16.29 -17.70
CA SER A 183 -17.02 -17.06 -17.46
C SER A 183 -17.90 -16.23 -16.55
N PRO A 184 -19.08 -15.77 -16.99
CA PRO A 184 -20.02 -15.12 -16.08
C PRO A 184 -20.54 -16.16 -15.09
N ILE A 185 -20.26 -15.95 -13.80
CA ILE A 185 -20.93 -16.69 -12.72
C ILE A 185 -22.22 -15.93 -12.40
N ILE A 186 -23.35 -16.50 -12.79
CA ILE A 186 -24.68 -15.97 -12.45
C ILE A 186 -25.11 -16.59 -11.12
N PHE A 187 -25.14 -15.80 -10.05
CA PHE A 187 -25.83 -16.20 -8.82
C PHE A 187 -27.32 -15.80 -8.91
N LEU A 188 -28.20 -16.78 -9.08
CA LEU A 188 -29.64 -16.60 -8.85
C LEU A 188 -29.90 -16.74 -7.35
N ILE A 189 -30.01 -15.60 -6.65
CA ILE A 189 -30.53 -15.61 -5.27
C ILE A 189 -32.03 -15.84 -5.35
N HIS A 190 -32.46 -17.09 -5.17
CA HIS A 190 -33.86 -17.38 -4.85
C HIS A 190 -34.14 -16.86 -3.45
N LYS A 191 -35.10 -15.93 -3.33
CA LYS A 191 -35.67 -15.52 -2.06
C LYS A 191 -36.51 -16.67 -1.51
N GLU A 192 -35.88 -17.66 -0.88
CA GLU A 192 -36.63 -18.55 0.01
C GLU A 192 -37.13 -17.71 1.19
N LYS A 193 -38.46 -17.66 1.31
CA LYS A 193 -39.14 -17.04 2.44
C LYS A 193 -38.68 -17.73 3.73
N ASN A 194 -38.43 -16.89 4.73
CA ASN A 194 -38.36 -17.18 6.16
C ASN A 194 -36.98 -17.55 6.72
N PHE A 195 -36.15 -16.53 6.91
CA PHE A 195 -35.22 -16.50 8.04
C PHE A 195 -35.87 -15.65 9.15
N SER A 196 -36.53 -16.31 10.10
CA SER A 196 -37.00 -15.68 11.33
C SER A 196 -35.87 -15.71 12.36
N ILE A 197 -35.39 -14.54 12.77
CA ILE A 197 -34.52 -14.39 13.94
C ILE A 197 -35.39 -14.62 15.19
N PRO A 198 -35.06 -15.55 16.10
CA PRO A 198 -35.83 -15.72 17.33
C PRO A 198 -35.65 -14.48 18.22
N ASN A 199 -36.77 -13.91 18.65
CA ASN A 199 -36.80 -12.85 19.65
C ASN A 199 -36.08 -13.33 20.92
N ARG A 200 -35.08 -12.56 21.37
CA ARG A 200 -34.57 -12.67 22.74
C ARG A 200 -35.72 -12.32 23.70
N THR A 201 -36.23 -13.32 24.40
CA THR A 201 -37.02 -13.12 25.61
C THR A 201 -36.11 -12.48 26.66
N ASN A 202 -36.38 -11.23 27.03
CA ASN A 202 -35.92 -10.70 28.31
C ASN A 202 -36.74 -11.39 29.41
N SER A 203 -36.08 -12.17 30.24
CA SER A 203 -36.62 -12.70 31.49
C SER A 203 -35.88 -12.06 32.66
N ALA A 204 -36.64 -11.30 33.45
CA ALA A 204 -36.40 -10.73 34.79
C ALA A 204 -35.21 -9.76 34.95
#